data_AF-A0A7J0HC30-F1
#
_entry.id   AF-A0A7J0HC30-F1
#
_cell.length_a   1.000
_cell.length_b   1.000
_cell.length_c   1.000
_cell.angle_alpha   90.00
_cell.angle_beta   90.00
_cell.angle_gamma   90.00
#
_symmetry.space_group_name_H-M   'P 1'
#
loop_
_entity.id
_entity.type
_entity.pdbx_description
1 polymer ?
#
loop_
_entity_poly.entity_id
_entity_poly.type
_entity_poly.pdbx_seq_one_letter_code
_entity_poly.pdbx_strand_id
1 'polypeptide(L)'
;MGLGRESQPRRRKRGGSVGGRVVGEHPLSESRSSDIYVPRDEAFSDVKNRTFSAKTVYSVLHAVVPSLETAIVDENLGFPYFTRIDSLFNEGVNIPELKNNSGFLRNLLPRIIKFVGDAQADLLQFETPAMYEKDKFSWFRDEEFSRQTLAGINPYSIQLEWPLKSQLDPKIYGPPESAITAELVETEIKGFMTVEEAVKQKKLFMLDYHDLLMPYVRKVREIKGTTLYGSRTLFFLTPTGTLRPLAIELTRPPMDGYFPNRPTIARNRMPTEDPSDAEWEIFHNKPEATLLSCFPTQIQAAKVMAVLDVLSNHSPDEEYIGAEIEGVWADNPTIKAAFERFSGKLKELDGIIDARNANRSLKNRNGAGVVPYELLKPYSEPGVTGKGVPNSISI
;
A
#
# COMPACT_ATOMS: atom_id res chain seq x y z
N MET A 1 -3.63 -33.83 -1.97
CA MET A 1 -2.59 -32.85 -2.39
C MET A 1 -1.63 -32.69 -1.23
N GLY A 2 -0.31 -32.72 -1.47
CA GLY A 2 0.65 -32.44 -0.40
C GLY A 2 0.59 -30.95 -0.04
N LEU A 3 0.51 -30.65 1.26
CA LEU A 3 0.83 -29.31 1.74
C LEU A 3 2.29 -29.05 1.36
N GLY A 4 2.53 -28.07 0.50
CA GLY A 4 3.89 -27.61 0.21
C GLY A 4 4.57 -27.24 1.52
N ARG A 5 5.83 -27.65 1.71
CA ARG A 5 6.60 -27.21 2.87
C ARG A 5 6.90 -25.72 2.71
N GLU A 6 6.04 -24.88 3.26
CA GLU A 6 6.25 -23.44 3.30
C GLU A 6 7.51 -23.14 4.13
N SER A 7 8.55 -22.69 3.45
CA SER A 7 9.77 -22.20 4.09
C SER A 7 9.51 -20.80 4.62
N GLN A 8 9.10 -20.72 5.89
CA GLN A 8 8.87 -19.46 6.58
C GLN A 8 10.03 -19.15 7.54
N PRO A 9 10.42 -17.86 7.72
CA PRO A 9 11.32 -17.46 8.79
C PRO A 9 10.80 -17.90 10.16
N ARG A 10 11.69 -18.31 11.07
CA ARG A 10 11.30 -18.63 12.44
C ARG A 10 10.89 -17.36 13.18
N ARG A 11 9.76 -17.41 13.91
CA ARG A 11 9.32 -16.36 14.84
C ARG A 11 9.69 -16.69 16.29
N ARG A 12 9.75 -15.66 17.14
CA ARG A 12 10.01 -15.77 18.59
C ARG A 12 8.98 -16.70 19.25
N LYS A 13 9.42 -17.63 20.12
CA LYS A 13 8.55 -18.61 20.79
C LYS A 13 7.74 -17.91 21.89
N ARG A 14 6.41 -17.76 21.73
CA ARG A 14 5.49 -17.09 22.69
C ARG A 14 5.24 -17.85 24.00
N GLY A 15 6.16 -18.72 24.43
CA GLY A 15 5.95 -19.71 25.49
C GLY A 15 5.05 -20.89 25.08
N GLY A 16 3.85 -20.61 24.55
CA GLY A 16 2.72 -21.51 24.25
C GLY A 16 3.02 -22.99 24.05
N SER A 17 2.42 -23.84 24.89
CA SER A 17 2.64 -25.29 24.91
C SER A 17 2.08 -26.00 23.68
N VAL A 18 2.95 -26.59 22.85
CA VAL A 18 2.57 -27.57 21.80
C VAL A 18 2.25 -28.94 22.43
N GLY A 19 1.47 -28.96 23.51
CA GLY A 19 1.28 -30.17 24.34
C GLY A 19 0.60 -29.96 25.70
N GLY A 20 -0.10 -28.85 25.94
CA GLY A 20 -0.81 -28.59 27.20
C GLY A 20 -2.31 -28.48 27.00
N ARG A 21 -3.03 -29.62 27.07
CA ARG A 21 -4.46 -29.82 26.70
C ARG A 21 -4.81 -29.31 25.28
N VAL A 22 -5.25 -30.24 24.43
CA VAL A 22 -5.85 -29.90 23.13
C VAL A 22 -7.11 -29.08 23.36
N VAL A 23 -7.02 -27.77 23.16
CA VAL A 23 -8.16 -26.83 23.11
C VAL A 23 -8.21 -26.26 21.70
N GLY A 24 -8.67 -27.09 20.76
CA GLY A 24 -8.80 -26.75 19.35
C GLY A 24 -8.68 -27.96 18.41
N GLU A 25 -9.22 -27.80 17.21
CA GLU A 25 -9.38 -28.86 16.21
C GLU A 25 -8.09 -29.22 15.45
N HIS A 26 -7.00 -28.47 15.67
CA HIS A 26 -5.71 -28.63 14.98
C HIS A 26 -4.56 -28.70 16.00
N PRO A 27 -3.95 -29.88 16.24
CA PRO A 27 -2.88 -30.05 17.23
C PRO A 27 -1.55 -29.38 16.84
N LEU A 28 -1.43 -28.90 15.60
CA LEU A 28 -0.29 -28.14 15.09
C LEU A 28 -0.47 -26.61 15.23
N SER A 29 -1.64 -26.16 15.70
CA SER A 29 -1.97 -24.75 15.88
C SER A 29 -1.77 -24.32 17.33
N GLU A 30 -1.14 -23.17 17.52
CA GLU A 30 -1.01 -22.53 18.84
C GLU A 30 -2.33 -21.84 19.23
N SER A 31 -2.68 -21.88 20.52
CA SER A 31 -3.89 -21.21 21.01
C SER A 31 -3.83 -19.69 20.86
N ARG A 32 -5.01 -19.07 20.70
CA ARG A 32 -5.15 -17.61 20.68
C ARG A 32 -5.01 -17.06 22.11
N SER A 33 -4.26 -15.97 22.22
CA SER A 33 -4.06 -15.18 23.44
C SER A 33 -4.24 -13.71 23.07
N SER A 34 -4.80 -12.90 23.97
CA SER A 34 -4.83 -11.43 23.85
C SER A 34 -3.44 -10.84 23.81
N ASP A 35 -2.52 -11.46 24.56
CA ASP A 35 -1.17 -10.96 24.77
C ASP A 35 -0.16 -11.89 24.10
N ILE A 36 0.70 -11.31 23.27
CA ILE A 36 1.72 -11.99 22.49
C ILE A 36 3.06 -11.78 23.20
N TYR A 37 3.58 -12.83 23.84
CA TYR A 37 4.85 -12.72 24.58
C TYR A 37 6.03 -12.35 23.67
N VAL A 38 6.77 -11.33 24.10
CA VAL A 38 8.11 -10.95 23.67
C VAL A 38 9.00 -10.78 24.92
N PRO A 39 10.34 -10.90 24.82
CA PRO A 39 11.24 -10.57 25.92
C PRO A 39 10.98 -9.16 26.47
N ARG A 40 11.24 -8.91 27.75
CA ARG A 40 10.84 -7.63 28.39
C ARG A 40 11.49 -6.41 27.73
N ASP A 41 12.75 -6.57 27.32
CA ASP A 41 13.59 -5.54 26.69
C ASP A 41 13.29 -5.36 25.19
N GLU A 42 12.43 -6.23 24.64
CA GLU A 42 11.95 -6.23 23.24
C GLU A 42 10.48 -5.80 23.16
N ALA A 43 9.84 -5.54 24.30
CA ALA A 43 8.50 -4.98 24.37
C ALA A 43 8.56 -3.47 24.12
N PHE A 44 7.59 -2.93 23.39
CA PHE A 44 7.46 -1.49 23.17
C PHE A 44 7.50 -0.69 24.47
N SER A 45 8.07 0.52 24.38
CA SER A 45 7.91 1.57 25.38
C SER A 45 6.42 1.87 25.60
N ASP A 46 6.08 2.46 26.75
CA ASP A 46 4.70 2.89 27.01
C ASP A 46 4.20 3.94 26.00
N VAL A 47 5.13 4.66 25.34
CA VAL A 47 4.84 5.63 24.28
C VAL A 47 4.49 4.89 22.99
N LYS A 48 5.41 4.07 22.44
CA LYS A 48 5.16 3.25 21.22
C LYS A 48 3.94 2.35 21.36
N ASN A 49 3.73 1.74 22.53
CA ASN A 49 2.56 0.91 22.79
C ASN A 49 1.23 1.69 22.74
N ARG A 50 1.19 2.97 23.14
CA ARG A 50 0.00 3.81 22.97
C ARG A 50 -0.22 4.20 21.51
N THR A 51 0.85 4.53 20.80
CA THR A 51 0.81 4.89 19.37
C THR A 51 0.30 3.72 18.50
N PHE A 52 0.81 2.51 18.73
CA PHE A 52 0.68 1.39 17.78
C PHE A 52 -0.21 0.23 18.23
N SER A 53 -0.98 0.37 19.32
CA SER A 53 -1.82 -0.74 19.78
C SER A 53 -2.95 -1.09 18.79
N ALA A 54 -3.35 -2.36 18.74
CA ALA A 54 -4.56 -2.78 18.04
C ALA A 54 -5.84 -2.08 18.58
N LYS A 55 -5.81 -1.59 19.83
CA LYS A 55 -6.89 -0.76 20.39
C LYS A 55 -6.95 0.61 19.71
N THR A 56 -5.80 1.20 19.35
CA THR A 56 -5.71 2.47 18.62
C THR A 56 -6.40 2.35 17.26
N VAL A 57 -6.04 1.34 16.45
CA VAL A 57 -6.70 1.05 15.16
C VAL A 57 -8.21 0.81 15.33
N TYR A 58 -8.61 0.04 16.34
CA TYR A 58 -10.02 -0.23 16.64
C TYR A 58 -10.79 1.03 17.05
N SER A 59 -10.20 1.91 17.87
CA SER A 59 -10.79 3.18 18.28
C SER A 59 -10.96 4.13 17.10
N VAL A 60 -9.97 4.23 16.20
CA VAL A 60 -10.10 5.00 14.94
C VAL A 60 -11.27 4.47 14.12
N LEU A 61 -11.36 3.15 13.92
CA LEU A 61 -12.45 2.54 13.15
C LEU A 61 -13.82 2.77 13.76
N HIS A 62 -13.96 2.58 15.08
CA HIS A 62 -15.22 2.78 15.77
C HIS A 62 -15.70 4.23 15.75
N ALA A 63 -14.79 5.19 15.61
CA ALA A 63 -15.14 6.60 15.56
C ALA A 63 -15.49 7.07 14.13
N VAL A 64 -14.96 6.41 13.08
CA VAL A 64 -15.25 6.75 11.67
C VAL A 64 -16.47 6.00 11.13
N VAL A 65 -16.68 4.74 11.50
CA VAL A 65 -17.83 3.93 11.00
C VAL A 65 -19.20 4.64 11.11
N PRO A 66 -19.52 5.40 12.19
CA PRO A 66 -20.77 6.15 12.29
C PRO A 66 -21.08 7.13 11.15
N SER A 67 -20.10 7.77 10.50
CA SER A 67 -20.39 8.66 9.34
C SER A 67 -20.75 7.92 8.07
N LEU A 68 -20.63 6.58 8.09
CA LEU A 68 -20.98 5.68 7.01
C LEU A 68 -22.35 5.05 7.27
N GLU A 69 -23.31 5.79 7.83
CA GLU A 69 -24.64 5.31 8.29
C GLU A 69 -25.32 4.34 7.29
N THR A 70 -25.26 4.65 5.99
CA THR A 70 -25.83 3.80 4.93
C THR A 70 -25.07 2.49 4.70
N ALA A 71 -23.75 2.48 4.91
CA ALA A 71 -22.92 1.28 4.82
C ALA A 71 -22.91 0.44 6.12
N ILE A 72 -23.39 0.98 7.25
CA ILE A 72 -23.69 0.17 8.44
C ILE A 72 -24.87 -0.78 8.16
N VAL A 73 -25.80 -0.38 7.29
CA VAL A 73 -26.95 -1.21 6.87
C VAL A 73 -26.56 -2.24 5.79
N ASP A 74 -25.64 -1.90 4.88
CA ASP A 74 -25.02 -2.83 3.93
C ASP A 74 -23.48 -2.71 3.93
N GLU A 75 -22.81 -3.67 4.57
CA GLU A 75 -21.35 -3.72 4.64
C GLU A 75 -20.66 -3.83 3.26
N ASN A 76 -21.41 -4.24 2.23
CA ASN A 76 -20.93 -4.39 0.85
C ASN A 76 -21.11 -3.10 0.02
N LEU A 77 -21.67 -2.05 0.61
CA LEU A 77 -21.97 -0.79 -0.07
C LEU A 77 -20.68 -0.10 -0.53
N GLY A 78 -20.63 0.16 -1.84
CA GLY A 78 -19.55 0.90 -2.48
C GLY A 78 -19.67 2.40 -2.29
N PHE A 79 -18.70 3.12 -2.85
CA PHE A 79 -18.84 4.56 -3.06
C PHE A 79 -19.82 4.82 -4.22
N PRO A 80 -20.85 5.66 -4.03
CA PRO A 80 -21.84 5.96 -5.07
C PRO A 80 -21.28 6.90 -6.17
N TYR A 81 -20.28 7.71 -5.84
CA TYR A 81 -19.62 8.67 -6.72
C TYR A 81 -18.26 9.07 -6.11
N PHE A 82 -17.33 9.57 -6.92
CA PHE A 82 -15.97 9.92 -6.46
C PHE A 82 -15.96 10.94 -5.31
N THR A 83 -16.87 11.92 -5.31
CA THR A 83 -16.93 12.92 -4.23
C THR A 83 -17.31 12.37 -2.86
N ARG A 84 -17.81 11.13 -2.76
CA ARG A 84 -17.99 10.43 -1.46
C ARG A 84 -16.68 9.83 -0.94
N ILE A 85 -15.70 9.58 -1.80
CA ILE A 85 -14.33 9.25 -1.37
C ILE A 85 -13.71 10.51 -0.77
N ASP A 86 -13.87 11.65 -1.44
CA ASP A 86 -13.36 12.94 -0.96
C ASP A 86 -13.94 13.32 0.41
N SER A 87 -15.22 13.01 0.68
CA SER A 87 -15.82 13.30 2.00
C SER A 87 -15.12 12.61 3.16
N LEU A 88 -14.40 11.50 2.95
CA LEU A 88 -13.63 10.84 4.02
C LEU A 88 -12.54 11.76 4.60
N PHE A 89 -12.02 12.68 3.79
CA PHE A 89 -10.98 13.64 4.18
C PHE A 89 -11.53 15.04 4.49
N ASN A 90 -12.78 15.34 4.11
CA ASN A 90 -13.36 16.69 4.20
C ASN A 90 -14.54 16.80 5.18
N GLU A 91 -15.28 15.72 5.42
CA GLU A 91 -16.37 15.66 6.38
C GLU A 91 -15.87 15.00 7.67
N GLY A 92 -15.66 15.80 8.73
CA GLY A 92 -15.34 15.29 10.05
C GLY A 92 -16.49 14.47 10.64
N VAL A 93 -16.16 13.40 11.36
CA VAL A 93 -17.14 12.57 12.07
C VAL A 93 -17.31 13.08 13.49
N ASN A 94 -18.55 13.35 13.91
CA ASN A 94 -18.85 13.66 15.30
C ASN A 94 -18.36 12.51 16.20
N ILE A 95 -17.58 12.82 17.24
CA ILE A 95 -17.28 11.83 18.28
C ILE A 95 -18.61 11.35 18.87
N PRO A 96 -18.95 10.04 18.82
CA PRO A 96 -20.15 9.53 19.48
C PRO A 96 -20.10 9.89 20.96
N GLU A 97 -21.24 10.28 21.57
CA GLU A 97 -21.32 10.59 23.01
C GLU A 97 -21.02 9.35 23.88
N LEU A 98 -19.74 9.02 24.01
CA LEU A 98 -19.22 7.93 24.79
C LEU A 98 -19.25 8.32 26.25
N LYS A 99 -20.43 8.12 26.85
CA LYS A 99 -20.73 8.31 28.27
C LYS A 99 -19.53 7.85 29.12
N ASN A 100 -18.90 8.83 29.77
CA ASN A 100 -17.82 8.73 30.75
C ASN A 100 -16.39 8.44 30.27
N ASN A 101 -16.05 8.46 28.97
CA ASN A 101 -14.67 8.15 28.50
C ASN A 101 -14.04 9.12 27.47
N SER A 102 -14.62 10.30 27.24
CA SER A 102 -14.13 11.29 26.25
C SER A 102 -12.66 11.72 26.43
N GLY A 103 -12.20 11.88 27.68
CA GLY A 103 -10.80 12.22 27.98
C GLY A 103 -9.78 11.13 27.64
N PHE A 104 -10.20 9.85 27.59
CA PHE A 104 -9.32 8.76 27.18
C PHE A 104 -9.08 8.79 25.67
N LEU A 105 -10.12 9.02 24.86
CA LEU A 105 -9.99 9.13 23.40
C LEU A 105 -9.14 10.34 23.00
N ARG A 106 -9.36 11.53 23.58
CA ARG A 106 -8.52 12.72 23.27
C ARG A 106 -7.02 12.49 23.52
N ASN A 107 -6.67 11.60 24.46
CA ASN A 107 -5.27 11.26 24.78
C ASN A 107 -4.72 10.05 24.00
N LEU A 108 -5.54 9.37 23.20
CA LEU A 108 -5.17 8.15 22.46
C LEU A 108 -5.39 8.25 20.94
N LEU A 109 -6.01 9.32 20.45
CA LEU A 109 -6.20 9.56 19.02
C LEU A 109 -4.84 9.88 18.36
N PRO A 110 -4.43 9.13 17.30
CA PRO A 110 -3.23 9.45 16.55
C PRO A 110 -3.36 10.81 15.86
N ARG A 111 -2.23 11.53 15.70
CA ARG A 111 -2.19 12.94 15.30
C ARG A 111 -2.78 13.27 13.92
N ILE A 112 -3.01 12.27 13.06
CA ILE A 112 -3.72 12.46 11.78
C ILE A 112 -5.18 12.85 12.00
N ILE A 113 -5.83 12.36 13.07
CA ILE A 113 -7.22 12.69 13.29
C ILE A 113 -7.30 14.10 13.85
N LYS A 114 -7.47 15.06 12.95
CA LYS A 114 -7.61 16.48 13.31
C LYS A 114 -8.84 16.63 14.17
N PHE A 115 -8.59 16.95 15.43
CA PHE A 115 -9.61 17.44 16.35
C PHE A 115 -10.00 18.85 15.89
N VAL A 116 -11.08 18.94 15.12
CA VAL A 116 -11.70 20.23 14.80
C VAL A 116 -12.72 20.51 15.90
N GLY A 117 -12.26 21.19 16.95
CA GLY A 117 -13.13 21.74 17.98
C GLY A 117 -13.70 23.06 17.51
N ASP A 118 -15.00 23.09 17.22
CA ASP A 118 -15.75 24.32 16.93
C ASP A 118 -16.94 24.45 17.90
N ALA A 119 -17.60 25.60 17.93
CA ALA A 119 -18.47 26.07 19.02
C ALA A 119 -19.71 25.21 19.36
N GLN A 120 -19.91 24.06 18.72
CA GLN A 120 -20.97 23.08 19.00
C GLN A 120 -20.53 21.60 18.95
N ALA A 121 -19.28 21.25 18.59
CA ALA A 121 -18.91 19.85 18.32
C ALA A 121 -17.41 19.51 18.51
N ASP A 122 -17.16 18.22 18.84
CA ASP A 122 -15.86 17.55 18.73
C ASP A 122 -15.88 16.68 17.43
N LEU A 123 -15.07 17.02 16.42
CA LEU A 123 -15.00 16.31 15.14
C LEU A 123 -13.68 15.54 14.94
N LEU A 124 -13.76 14.43 14.21
CA LEU A 124 -12.63 13.58 13.80
C LEU A 124 -12.50 13.52 12.28
N GLN A 125 -11.39 14.02 11.73
CA GLN A 125 -11.16 14.12 10.29
C GLN A 125 -9.81 13.50 9.91
N PHE A 126 -9.76 12.61 8.90
CA PHE A 126 -8.50 12.13 8.35
C PHE A 126 -7.74 13.27 7.66
N GLU A 127 -6.40 13.29 7.76
CA GLU A 127 -5.59 14.21 6.96
C GLU A 127 -5.69 13.89 5.47
N THR A 128 -5.91 14.94 4.69
CA THR A 128 -5.86 14.90 3.23
C THR A 128 -4.45 14.49 2.77
N PRO A 129 -4.31 13.44 1.95
CA PRO A 129 -2.99 13.04 1.44
C PRO A 129 -2.34 14.16 0.62
N ALA A 130 -1.05 14.43 0.83
CA ALA A 130 -0.32 15.52 0.18
C ALA A 130 -0.37 15.50 -1.37
N MET A 131 -0.59 14.33 -1.97
CA MET A 131 -0.82 14.18 -3.42
C MET A 131 -2.17 14.76 -3.84
N TYR A 132 -3.22 14.48 -3.07
CA TYR A 132 -4.57 14.99 -3.30
C TYR A 132 -4.63 16.50 -3.08
N GLU A 133 -3.92 17.04 -2.07
CA GLU A 133 -3.81 18.49 -1.86
C GLU A 133 -3.14 19.21 -3.05
N LYS A 134 -2.17 18.58 -3.72
CA LYS A 134 -1.44 19.16 -4.86
C LYS A 134 -2.19 19.07 -6.19
N ASP A 135 -2.71 17.89 -6.52
CA ASP A 135 -3.57 17.66 -7.70
C ASP A 135 -4.47 16.46 -7.43
N LYS A 136 -5.72 16.76 -7.07
CA LYS A 136 -6.81 15.80 -6.86
C LYS A 136 -6.99 14.78 -8.00
N PHE A 137 -6.59 15.11 -9.23
CA PHE A 137 -6.74 14.25 -10.41
C PHE A 137 -5.44 13.54 -10.81
N SER A 138 -4.32 13.78 -10.09
CA SER A 138 -3.01 13.19 -10.42
C SER A 138 -3.02 11.66 -10.42
N TRP A 139 -3.71 11.03 -9.47
CA TRP A 139 -3.77 9.57 -9.34
C TRP A 139 -4.38 8.84 -10.54
N PHE A 140 -5.14 9.55 -11.40
CA PHE A 140 -5.74 9.00 -12.62
C PHE A 140 -4.81 9.08 -13.85
N ARG A 141 -3.62 9.68 -13.70
CA ARG A 141 -2.68 9.93 -14.81
C ARG A 141 -1.70 8.77 -14.98
N ASP A 142 -1.50 8.34 -16.22
CA ASP A 142 -0.49 7.36 -16.63
C ASP A 142 0.92 7.72 -16.14
N GLU A 143 1.24 9.02 -16.14
CA GLU A 143 2.52 9.53 -15.63
C GLU A 143 2.68 9.28 -14.13
N GLU A 144 1.62 9.44 -13.33
CA GLU A 144 1.69 9.26 -11.88
C GLU A 144 1.70 7.77 -11.50
N PHE A 145 0.88 6.94 -12.17
CA PHE A 145 0.95 5.48 -12.07
C PHE A 145 2.37 4.96 -12.37
N SER A 146 2.99 5.45 -13.43
CA SER A 146 4.37 5.10 -13.80
C SER A 146 5.40 5.67 -12.82
N ARG A 147 5.20 6.88 -12.30
CA ARG A 147 6.10 7.53 -11.32
C ARG A 147 6.07 6.81 -9.98
N GLN A 148 4.92 6.33 -9.51
CA GLN A 148 4.80 5.57 -8.25
C GLN A 148 5.57 4.26 -8.28
N THR A 149 5.75 3.65 -9.46
CA THR A 149 6.60 2.47 -9.66
C THR A 149 8.10 2.75 -9.37
N LEU A 150 8.53 4.02 -9.39
CA LEU A 150 9.91 4.45 -9.08
C LEU A 150 10.03 5.24 -7.77
N ALA A 151 8.97 5.92 -7.36
CA ALA A 151 8.97 6.95 -6.32
C ALA A 151 7.65 7.00 -5.52
N GLY A 152 6.99 5.85 -5.40
CA GLY A 152 5.84 5.59 -4.52
C GLY A 152 6.20 4.61 -3.40
N ILE A 153 5.21 3.86 -2.91
CA ILE A 153 5.34 2.97 -1.74
C ILE A 153 6.18 1.72 -2.03
N ASN A 154 6.11 1.17 -3.25
CA ASN A 154 6.90 0.01 -3.67
C ASN A 154 7.79 0.33 -4.90
N PRO A 155 8.94 1.02 -4.70
CA PRO A 155 9.84 1.41 -5.78
C PRO A 155 10.83 0.29 -6.21
N TYR A 156 10.68 -0.94 -5.71
CA TYR A 156 11.68 -2.01 -5.84
C TYR A 156 11.30 -3.15 -6.80
N SER A 157 10.03 -3.22 -7.22
CA SER A 157 9.53 -4.33 -8.04
C SER A 157 9.75 -4.17 -9.55
N ILE A 158 10.23 -3.01 -10.02
CA ILE A 158 10.45 -2.75 -11.44
C ILE A 158 11.66 -3.53 -11.98
N GLN A 159 11.49 -4.15 -13.14
CA GLN A 159 12.47 -5.05 -13.76
C GLN A 159 12.73 -4.66 -15.22
N LEU A 160 13.78 -5.23 -15.81
CA LEU A 160 14.22 -4.97 -17.19
C LEU A 160 14.44 -6.31 -17.92
N GLU A 161 13.34 -6.94 -18.34
CA GLU A 161 13.35 -8.23 -19.03
C GLU A 161 12.50 -8.17 -20.31
N TRP A 162 12.99 -8.80 -21.39
CA TRP A 162 12.30 -8.94 -22.67
C TRP A 162 12.90 -10.12 -23.47
N PRO A 163 12.09 -10.94 -24.17
CA PRO A 163 10.62 -10.95 -24.21
C PRO A 163 10.01 -11.48 -22.90
N LEU A 164 8.75 -11.12 -22.65
CA LEU A 164 8.07 -11.45 -21.40
C LEU A 164 7.63 -12.94 -21.41
N LYS A 165 8.11 -13.74 -20.45
CA LYS A 165 7.81 -15.19 -20.37
C LYS A 165 7.58 -15.68 -18.94
N SER A 166 6.55 -16.51 -18.78
CA SER A 166 6.24 -17.24 -17.55
C SER A 166 7.14 -18.47 -17.38
N GLN A 167 7.58 -18.72 -16.15
CA GLN A 167 8.31 -19.90 -15.69
C GLN A 167 7.39 -20.98 -15.08
N LEU A 168 6.09 -20.68 -14.91
CA LEU A 168 5.09 -21.63 -14.41
C LEU A 168 4.82 -22.76 -15.42
N ASP A 169 4.43 -23.95 -14.92
CA ASP A 169 4.10 -25.12 -15.75
C ASP A 169 2.98 -24.82 -16.76
N PRO A 170 3.25 -24.84 -18.08
CA PRO A 170 2.26 -24.51 -19.09
C PRO A 170 1.05 -25.44 -19.11
N LYS A 171 1.18 -26.67 -18.60
CA LYS A 171 0.07 -27.62 -18.50
C LYS A 171 -0.97 -27.22 -17.45
N ILE A 172 -0.59 -26.38 -16.49
CA ILE A 172 -1.45 -25.93 -15.39
C ILE A 172 -1.99 -24.52 -15.65
N TYR A 173 -1.16 -23.64 -16.23
CA TYR A 173 -1.45 -22.21 -16.32
C TYR A 173 -1.67 -21.67 -17.75
N GLY A 174 -1.44 -22.48 -18.78
CA GLY A 174 -1.56 -22.07 -20.19
C GLY A 174 -0.21 -21.71 -20.83
N PRO A 175 -0.21 -21.13 -22.06
CA PRO A 175 1.03 -20.76 -22.76
C PRO A 175 1.93 -19.84 -21.91
N PRO A 176 3.26 -20.05 -21.91
CA PRO A 176 4.17 -19.22 -21.13
C PRO A 176 4.47 -17.85 -21.77
N GLU A 177 4.20 -17.67 -23.06
CA GLU A 177 4.35 -16.39 -23.77
C GLU A 177 3.30 -15.37 -23.33
N SER A 178 3.72 -14.12 -23.11
CA SER A 178 2.81 -12.99 -22.90
C SER A 178 2.05 -12.62 -24.18
N ALA A 179 0.82 -12.13 -24.02
CA ALA A 179 0.03 -11.53 -25.09
C ALA A 179 0.54 -10.13 -25.52
N ILE A 180 1.48 -9.54 -24.78
CA ILE A 180 2.14 -8.29 -25.16
C ILE A 180 3.20 -8.59 -26.23
N THR A 181 2.81 -8.50 -27.50
CA THR A 181 3.69 -8.77 -28.65
C THR A 181 4.55 -7.56 -29.02
N ALA A 182 5.62 -7.79 -29.80
CA ALA A 182 6.50 -6.71 -30.25
C ALA A 182 5.74 -5.68 -31.10
N GLU A 183 4.84 -6.12 -31.98
CA GLU A 183 4.05 -5.27 -32.88
C GLU A 183 3.12 -4.33 -32.10
N LEU A 184 2.52 -4.81 -30.99
CA LEU A 184 1.72 -3.99 -30.09
C LEU A 184 2.59 -2.96 -29.37
N VAL A 185 3.80 -3.36 -28.93
CA VAL A 185 4.75 -2.45 -28.29
C VAL A 185 5.25 -1.37 -29.24
N GLU A 186 5.55 -1.68 -30.51
CA GLU A 186 5.95 -0.67 -31.51
C GLU A 186 4.81 0.30 -31.84
N THR A 187 3.58 -0.21 -31.94
CA THR A 187 2.37 0.59 -32.11
C THR A 187 2.23 1.59 -30.95
N GLU A 188 2.37 1.14 -29.70
CA GLU A 188 2.24 2.01 -28.52
C GLU A 188 3.47 2.87 -28.22
N ILE A 189 4.65 2.52 -28.71
CA ILE A 189 5.83 3.40 -28.79
C ILE A 189 5.60 4.52 -29.82
N LYS A 190 4.63 4.38 -30.74
CA LYS A 190 4.23 5.38 -31.74
C LYS A 190 5.38 5.80 -32.66
N GLY A 191 6.19 4.82 -33.07
CA GLY A 191 7.28 5.02 -34.04
C GLY A 191 8.50 5.78 -33.50
N PHE A 192 8.63 6.00 -32.18
CA PHE A 192 9.81 6.65 -31.60
C PHE A 192 11.11 5.83 -31.73
N MET A 193 11.01 4.50 -31.81
CA MET A 193 12.09 3.52 -32.03
C MET A 193 11.50 2.12 -32.20
N THR A 194 12.28 1.16 -32.70
CA THR A 194 11.87 -0.26 -32.73
C THR A 194 11.96 -0.91 -31.34
N VAL A 195 11.36 -2.09 -31.17
CA VAL A 195 11.51 -2.88 -29.93
C VAL A 195 12.97 -3.28 -29.68
N GLU A 196 13.72 -3.68 -30.71
CA GLU A 196 15.15 -4.04 -30.56
C GLU A 196 15.98 -2.84 -30.11
N GLU A 197 15.70 -1.65 -30.65
CA GLU A 197 16.34 -0.41 -30.22
C GLU A 197 16.01 -0.07 -28.77
N ALA A 198 14.74 -0.22 -28.36
CA ALA A 198 14.30 0.03 -26.99
C ALA A 198 14.95 -0.96 -26.00
N VAL A 199 15.02 -2.25 -26.33
CA VAL A 199 15.71 -3.27 -25.51
C VAL A 199 17.20 -2.97 -25.42
N LYS A 200 17.87 -2.73 -26.55
CA LYS A 200 19.32 -2.40 -26.62
C LYS A 200 19.66 -1.15 -25.82
N GLN A 201 18.79 -0.15 -25.81
CA GLN A 201 18.94 1.09 -25.05
C GLN A 201 18.44 0.99 -23.59
N LYS A 202 17.96 -0.18 -23.14
CA LYS A 202 17.39 -0.42 -21.81
C LYS A 202 16.22 0.54 -21.48
N LYS A 203 15.27 0.65 -22.41
CA LYS A 203 14.10 1.54 -22.33
C LYS A 203 12.77 0.82 -22.10
N LEU A 204 12.73 -0.51 -22.18
CA LEU A 204 11.56 -1.31 -21.81
C LEU A 204 11.73 -1.86 -20.38
N PHE A 205 10.86 -1.40 -19.48
CA PHE A 205 10.81 -1.83 -18.09
C PHE A 205 9.46 -2.49 -17.80
N MET A 206 9.37 -3.30 -16.75
CA MET A 206 8.11 -3.94 -16.38
C MET A 206 7.87 -4.01 -14.89
N LEU A 207 6.60 -4.12 -14.51
CA LEU A 207 6.17 -4.78 -13.28
C LEU A 207 5.63 -6.16 -13.68
N ASP A 208 6.32 -7.23 -13.26
CA ASP A 208 5.82 -8.60 -13.41
C ASP A 208 5.32 -9.14 -12.07
N TYR A 209 4.00 -9.33 -11.98
CA TYR A 209 3.35 -10.04 -10.89
C TYR A 209 2.65 -11.31 -11.37
N HIS A 210 2.84 -11.72 -12.63
CA HIS A 210 2.17 -12.87 -13.23
C HIS A 210 2.51 -14.15 -12.47
N ASP A 211 3.78 -14.53 -12.45
CA ASP A 211 4.23 -15.80 -11.86
C ASP A 211 4.03 -15.82 -10.34
N LEU A 212 4.08 -14.65 -9.69
CA LEU A 212 3.81 -14.48 -8.27
C LEU A 212 2.33 -14.71 -7.92
N LEU A 213 1.41 -14.15 -8.72
CA LEU A 213 -0.03 -14.14 -8.39
C LEU A 213 -0.80 -15.32 -9.01
N MET A 214 -0.42 -15.80 -10.20
CA MET A 214 -1.12 -16.86 -10.93
C MET A 214 -1.41 -18.14 -10.09
N PRO A 215 -0.50 -18.64 -9.22
CA PRO A 215 -0.79 -19.77 -8.35
C PRO A 215 -1.92 -19.54 -7.34
N TYR A 216 -2.24 -18.28 -7.05
CA TYR A 216 -3.29 -17.86 -6.12
C TYR A 216 -4.57 -17.41 -6.83
N VAL A 217 -4.51 -17.01 -8.11
CA VAL A 217 -5.66 -16.48 -8.88
C VAL A 217 -6.90 -17.37 -8.74
N ARG A 218 -6.79 -18.69 -8.90
CA ARG A 218 -7.95 -19.60 -8.77
C ARG A 218 -8.56 -19.56 -7.36
N LYS A 219 -7.75 -19.80 -6.32
CA LYS A 219 -8.19 -19.87 -4.91
C LYS A 219 -8.80 -18.55 -4.44
N VAL A 220 -8.14 -17.44 -4.77
CA VAL A 220 -8.64 -16.10 -4.46
C VAL A 220 -9.97 -15.89 -5.20
N ARG A 221 -10.10 -16.41 -6.42
CA ARG A 221 -11.35 -16.37 -7.19
C ARG A 221 -12.45 -17.36 -6.76
N GLU A 222 -12.30 -18.06 -5.64
CA GLU A 222 -13.32 -18.95 -5.06
C GLU A 222 -14.05 -18.35 -3.83
N ILE A 223 -13.63 -17.18 -3.31
CA ILE A 223 -14.21 -16.54 -2.11
C ILE A 223 -15.46 -15.67 -2.53
N LYS A 224 -15.85 -14.50 -1.96
CA LYS A 224 -17.04 -13.69 -2.40
C LYS A 224 -16.86 -12.15 -2.57
N GLY A 225 -16.88 -11.59 -3.81
CA GLY A 225 -16.68 -10.18 -4.27
C GLY A 225 -15.29 -9.74 -4.89
N THR A 226 -14.69 -10.54 -5.81
CA THR A 226 -13.35 -10.66 -6.54
C THR A 226 -13.17 -9.90 -7.87
N THR A 227 -11.98 -9.31 -8.09
CA THR A 227 -11.06 -9.95 -9.05
C THR A 227 -9.62 -10.16 -8.51
N LEU A 228 -8.91 -11.19 -9.02
CA LEU A 228 -7.44 -11.28 -9.02
C LEU A 228 -7.02 -11.76 -10.42
N TYR A 229 -5.86 -11.29 -10.87
CA TYR A 229 -5.23 -11.60 -12.15
C TYR A 229 -3.72 -11.81 -11.93
N GLY A 230 -3.09 -12.62 -12.78
CA GLY A 230 -1.65 -12.57 -12.97
C GLY A 230 -1.31 -11.39 -13.86
N SER A 231 -0.92 -10.26 -13.27
CA SER A 231 -0.73 -9.02 -14.02
C SER A 231 0.71 -8.79 -14.46
N ARG A 232 0.87 -8.26 -15.67
CA ARG A 232 2.09 -7.58 -16.11
C ARG A 232 1.78 -6.15 -16.52
N THR A 233 2.73 -5.25 -16.34
CA THR A 233 2.67 -3.91 -16.92
C THR A 233 4.00 -3.59 -17.58
N LEU A 234 3.96 -3.22 -18.86
CA LEU A 234 5.13 -2.78 -19.60
C LEU A 234 5.19 -1.24 -19.63
N PHE A 235 6.38 -0.69 -19.40
CA PHE A 235 6.68 0.73 -19.39
C PHE A 235 7.79 1.08 -20.38
N PHE A 236 7.69 2.27 -20.97
CA PHE A 236 8.71 2.86 -21.82
C PHE A 236 9.40 4.05 -21.13
N LEU A 237 10.73 4.03 -21.08
CA LEU A 237 11.53 5.17 -20.64
C LEU A 237 11.60 6.22 -21.76
N THR A 238 10.84 7.29 -21.58
CA THR A 238 10.78 8.39 -22.55
C THR A 238 12.13 9.12 -22.66
N PRO A 239 12.40 9.83 -23.78
CA PRO A 239 13.56 10.71 -23.90
C PRO A 239 13.66 11.79 -22.82
N THR A 240 12.57 12.05 -22.06
CA THR A 240 12.55 13.07 -20.99
C THR A 240 12.84 12.52 -19.60
N GLY A 241 13.19 11.23 -19.48
CA GLY A 241 13.59 10.60 -18.22
C GLY A 241 12.43 10.15 -17.32
N THR A 242 11.20 10.14 -17.84
CA THR A 242 10.00 9.61 -17.17
C THR A 242 9.58 8.29 -17.81
N LEU A 243 8.94 7.42 -17.03
CA LEU A 243 8.26 6.24 -17.55
C LEU A 243 6.85 6.62 -18.07
N ARG A 244 6.40 5.91 -19.11
CA ARG A 244 5.02 5.90 -19.62
C ARG A 244 4.56 4.44 -19.70
N PRO A 245 3.32 4.07 -19.32
CA PRO A 245 2.85 2.71 -19.52
C PRO A 245 2.57 2.49 -21.01
N LEU A 246 2.83 1.28 -21.50
CA LEU A 246 2.51 0.86 -22.86
C LEU A 246 1.36 -0.14 -22.90
N ALA A 247 1.40 -1.13 -22.01
CA ALA A 247 0.43 -2.22 -21.99
C ALA A 247 0.27 -2.79 -20.58
N ILE A 248 -0.92 -3.26 -20.27
CA ILE A 248 -1.23 -4.04 -19.07
C ILE A 248 -1.82 -5.38 -19.54
N GLU A 249 -1.19 -6.48 -19.14
CA GLU A 249 -1.70 -7.85 -19.32
C GLU A 249 -2.37 -8.29 -18.03
N LEU A 250 -3.56 -8.91 -18.13
CA LEU A 250 -4.35 -9.41 -16.99
C LEU A 250 -4.70 -10.88 -17.19
N THR A 251 -3.76 -11.77 -16.88
CA THR A 251 -3.93 -13.21 -17.14
C THR A 251 -4.82 -13.90 -16.11
N ARG A 252 -5.62 -14.86 -16.59
CA ARG A 252 -6.41 -15.81 -15.79
C ARG A 252 -6.00 -17.24 -16.18
N PRO A 253 -5.84 -18.19 -15.25
CA PRO A 253 -5.60 -19.58 -15.62
C PRO A 253 -6.86 -20.18 -16.27
N PRO A 254 -6.71 -21.19 -17.15
CA PRO A 254 -7.84 -22.00 -17.59
C PRO A 254 -8.65 -22.53 -16.39
N MET A 255 -9.96 -22.37 -16.47
CA MET A 255 -10.91 -22.86 -15.49
C MET A 255 -11.81 -23.88 -16.18
N ASP A 256 -11.57 -25.17 -15.94
CA ASP A 256 -12.42 -26.24 -16.45
C ASP A 256 -13.87 -26.04 -15.98
N GLY A 257 -14.82 -26.28 -16.87
CA GLY A 257 -16.12 -25.61 -16.86
C GLY A 257 -16.98 -25.79 -15.60
N TYR A 258 -17.03 -24.75 -14.76
CA TYR A 258 -18.22 -24.38 -13.98
C TYR A 258 -18.21 -22.88 -13.61
N PHE A 259 -19.39 -22.26 -13.61
CA PHE A 259 -19.65 -20.86 -13.21
C PHE A 259 -20.93 -20.88 -12.34
N PRO A 260 -21.19 -19.88 -11.46
CA PRO A 260 -20.36 -18.71 -11.13
C PRO A 260 -20.11 -18.52 -9.62
N ASN A 261 -19.11 -17.72 -9.26
CA ASN A 261 -19.32 -16.70 -8.21
C ASN A 261 -18.35 -15.51 -8.34
N ARG A 262 -18.76 -14.31 -7.93
CA ARG A 262 -17.88 -13.12 -7.80
C ARG A 262 -17.12 -13.25 -6.45
N PRO A 263 -15.76 -13.13 -6.31
CA PRO A 263 -14.96 -13.68 -5.15
C PRO A 263 -14.06 -13.01 -3.95
N THR A 264 -14.09 -11.74 -3.42
CA THR A 264 -13.32 -10.90 -2.38
C THR A 264 -11.81 -10.52 -2.52
N ILE A 265 -11.28 -9.40 -3.06
CA ILE A 265 -11.67 -8.05 -3.56
C ILE A 265 -10.66 -7.71 -4.70
N ALA A 266 -10.83 -6.87 -5.75
CA ALA A 266 -11.84 -5.88 -6.19
C ALA A 266 -13.28 -6.39 -6.22
N ARG A 267 -14.32 -5.53 -6.14
CA ARG A 267 -15.70 -6.04 -5.95
C ARG A 267 -16.31 -6.67 -7.20
N ASN A 268 -15.93 -6.19 -8.39
CA ASN A 268 -16.33 -6.73 -9.69
C ASN A 268 -15.10 -7.04 -10.56
N ARG A 269 -15.32 -7.76 -11.67
CA ARG A 269 -14.34 -7.86 -12.75
C ARG A 269 -14.09 -6.47 -13.33
N MET A 270 -12.90 -6.24 -13.90
CA MET A 270 -12.76 -5.17 -14.89
C MET A 270 -13.80 -5.43 -16.01
N PRO A 271 -14.43 -4.40 -16.61
CA PRO A 271 -15.24 -4.62 -17.82
C PRO A 271 -14.37 -5.33 -18.87
N THR A 272 -14.81 -6.52 -19.28
CA THR A 272 -13.96 -7.62 -19.76
C THR A 272 -14.08 -7.89 -21.27
N GLU A 273 -13.38 -8.96 -21.68
CA GLU A 273 -13.74 -9.86 -22.77
C GLU A 273 -15.01 -10.72 -22.50
N ASP A 274 -15.71 -10.50 -21.37
CA ASP A 274 -16.91 -11.24 -20.94
C ASP A 274 -18.07 -10.36 -20.35
N PRO A 275 -18.45 -9.19 -20.92
CA PRO A 275 -19.56 -8.38 -20.41
C PRO A 275 -20.91 -8.88 -20.92
N SER A 276 -21.89 -9.01 -20.05
CA SER A 276 -23.30 -9.09 -20.47
C SER A 276 -23.78 -7.76 -21.06
N ASP A 277 -24.80 -7.78 -21.93
CA ASP A 277 -25.34 -6.56 -22.55
C ASP A 277 -25.69 -5.47 -21.51
N ALA A 278 -26.21 -5.87 -20.36
CA ALA A 278 -26.51 -4.97 -19.24
C ALA A 278 -25.26 -4.39 -18.55
N GLU A 279 -24.19 -5.17 -18.39
CA GLU A 279 -22.91 -4.65 -17.87
C GLU A 279 -22.24 -3.70 -18.86
N TRP A 280 -22.35 -3.99 -20.16
CA TRP A 280 -21.86 -3.11 -21.23
C TRP A 280 -22.65 -1.81 -21.31
N GLU A 281 -23.98 -1.87 -21.21
CA GLU A 281 -24.86 -0.69 -21.17
C GLU A 281 -24.55 0.20 -19.95
N ILE A 282 -24.30 -0.39 -18.77
CA ILE A 282 -23.88 0.36 -17.59
C ILE A 282 -22.51 1.01 -17.81
N PHE A 283 -21.53 0.28 -18.36
CA PHE A 283 -20.21 0.84 -18.64
C PHE A 283 -20.26 1.97 -19.68
N HIS A 284 -21.06 1.84 -20.74
CA HIS A 284 -21.18 2.88 -21.76
C HIS A 284 -21.87 4.14 -21.21
N ASN A 285 -22.92 3.99 -20.41
CA ASN A 285 -23.70 5.12 -19.90
C ASN A 285 -23.11 5.75 -18.62
N LYS A 286 -22.38 4.99 -17.80
CA LYS A 286 -21.84 5.36 -16.48
C LYS A 286 -20.50 4.66 -16.19
N PRO A 287 -19.44 4.91 -16.97
CA PRO A 287 -18.14 4.25 -16.79
C PRO A 287 -17.54 4.47 -15.39
N GLU A 288 -17.81 5.62 -14.77
CA GLU A 288 -17.42 5.93 -13.39
C GLU A 288 -18.10 5.01 -12.38
N ALA A 289 -19.36 4.63 -12.59
CA ALA A 289 -20.06 3.69 -11.72
C ALA A 289 -19.46 2.29 -11.83
N THR A 290 -19.09 1.85 -13.04
CA THR A 290 -18.37 0.59 -13.26
C THR A 290 -17.00 0.59 -12.58
N LEU A 291 -16.24 1.68 -12.65
CA LEU A 291 -14.94 1.80 -11.97
C LEU A 291 -15.08 1.83 -10.43
N LEU A 292 -16.02 2.59 -9.89
CA LEU A 292 -16.35 2.58 -8.45
C LEU A 292 -16.88 1.21 -8.00
N SER A 293 -17.50 0.44 -8.90
CA SER A 293 -17.87 -0.96 -8.66
C SER A 293 -16.67 -1.89 -8.52
N CYS A 294 -15.48 -1.51 -8.98
CA CYS A 294 -14.24 -2.25 -8.77
C CYS A 294 -13.58 -1.89 -7.42
N PHE A 295 -13.69 -0.64 -6.98
CA PHE A 295 -13.07 -0.14 -5.74
C PHE A 295 -13.62 -0.83 -4.47
N PRO A 296 -12.90 -0.80 -3.33
CA PRO A 296 -13.36 -1.36 -2.05
C PRO A 296 -14.70 -0.79 -1.56
N THR A 297 -15.36 -1.50 -0.65
CA THR A 297 -16.55 -0.97 0.06
C THR A 297 -16.15 0.19 0.98
N GLN A 298 -17.10 1.01 1.40
CA GLN A 298 -16.82 2.14 2.31
C GLN A 298 -16.17 1.66 3.62
N ILE A 299 -16.65 0.55 4.18
CA ILE A 299 -16.08 -0.09 5.38
C ILE A 299 -14.68 -0.66 5.12
N GLN A 300 -14.44 -1.27 3.94
CA GLN A 300 -13.12 -1.79 3.59
C GLN A 300 -12.09 -0.66 3.44
N ALA A 301 -12.47 0.44 2.78
CA ALA A 301 -11.63 1.63 2.66
C ALA A 301 -11.29 2.23 4.04
N ALA A 302 -12.29 2.41 4.92
CA ALA A 302 -12.06 2.88 6.29
C ALA A 302 -11.09 1.98 7.08
N LYS A 303 -11.26 0.65 6.97
CA LYS A 303 -10.34 -0.36 7.57
C LYS A 303 -8.91 -0.22 7.05
N VAL A 304 -8.71 -0.05 5.75
CA VAL A 304 -7.37 0.14 5.18
C VAL A 304 -6.76 1.46 5.61
N MET A 305 -7.51 2.57 5.56
CA MET A 305 -7.01 3.89 5.99
C MET A 305 -6.60 3.89 7.46
N ALA A 306 -7.42 3.37 8.37
CA ALA A 306 -7.11 3.31 9.80
C ALA A 306 -5.89 2.43 10.13
N VAL A 307 -5.58 1.43 9.31
CA VAL A 307 -4.35 0.62 9.44
C VAL A 307 -3.15 1.38 8.91
N LEU A 308 -3.25 1.99 7.71
CA LEU A 308 -2.17 2.77 7.12
C LEU A 308 -1.81 4.01 7.95
N ASP A 309 -2.80 4.66 8.58
CA ASP A 309 -2.66 5.76 9.54
C ASP A 309 -1.67 5.40 10.66
N VAL A 310 -1.93 4.29 11.35
CA VAL A 310 -1.10 3.81 12.46
C VAL A 310 0.26 3.31 11.97
N LEU A 311 0.32 2.62 10.82
CA LEU A 311 1.57 2.07 10.27
C LEU A 311 2.51 3.13 9.65
N SER A 312 2.00 4.31 9.29
CA SER A 312 2.81 5.39 8.68
C SER A 312 3.35 6.40 9.70
N ASN A 313 3.07 6.19 11.00
CA ASN A 313 3.22 7.18 12.06
C ASN A 313 4.53 7.00 12.83
N HIS A 314 5.33 8.07 12.91
CA HIS A 314 6.54 8.10 13.73
C HIS A 314 6.20 8.41 15.18
N SER A 315 6.58 7.52 16.10
CA SER A 315 6.37 7.71 17.54
C SER A 315 7.18 8.91 18.06
N PRO A 316 6.72 9.62 19.13
CA PRO A 316 7.48 10.71 19.75
C PRO A 316 8.87 10.33 20.30
N ASP A 317 9.08 9.04 20.58
CA ASP A 317 10.33 8.41 21.01
C ASP A 317 10.94 7.53 19.90
N GLU A 318 10.83 7.95 18.64
CA GLU A 318 11.46 7.23 17.53
C GLU A 318 12.94 7.62 17.35
N GLU A 319 13.78 6.60 17.12
CA GLU A 319 15.21 6.75 16.95
C GLU A 319 15.59 6.66 15.46
N TYR A 320 16.17 7.74 14.94
CA TYR A 320 16.53 7.86 13.53
C TYR A 320 17.99 7.51 13.25
N ILE A 321 18.25 7.06 12.03
CA ILE A 321 19.58 6.70 11.55
C ILE A 321 20.58 7.84 11.76
N GLY A 322 21.62 7.58 12.57
CA GLY A 322 22.67 8.55 12.87
C GLY A 322 22.20 9.88 13.48
N ALA A 323 21.07 9.89 14.19
CA ALA A 323 20.61 11.04 14.97
C ALA A 323 21.34 11.11 16.31
N GLU A 324 21.19 10.08 17.14
CA GLU A 324 21.76 9.97 18.48
C GLU A 324 22.77 8.82 18.57
N ILE A 325 23.79 8.99 19.41
CA ILE A 325 24.83 7.99 19.65
C ILE A 325 24.56 7.30 20.99
N GLU A 326 24.60 5.98 20.99
CA GLU A 326 24.52 5.18 22.21
C GLU A 326 25.65 5.56 23.19
N GLY A 327 25.33 5.67 24.49
CA GLY A 327 26.26 6.22 25.49
C GLY A 327 27.58 5.46 25.56
N VAL A 328 27.51 4.13 25.57
CA VAL A 328 28.71 3.26 25.60
C VAL A 328 29.55 3.34 24.31
N TRP A 329 29.00 3.84 23.21
CA TRP A 329 29.74 4.10 21.98
C TRP A 329 30.41 5.49 21.99
N ALA A 330 29.81 6.46 22.67
CA ALA A 330 30.36 7.80 22.84
C ALA A 330 31.64 7.84 23.71
N ASP A 331 31.73 6.94 24.69
CA ASP A 331 32.89 6.80 25.58
C ASP A 331 34.17 6.32 24.85
N ASN A 332 34.02 5.68 23.68
CA ASN A 332 35.16 5.26 22.85
C ASN A 332 35.46 6.34 21.79
N PRO A 333 36.60 7.07 21.86
CA PRO A 333 36.88 8.17 20.94
C PRO A 333 36.89 7.77 19.46
N THR A 334 37.32 6.54 19.15
CA THR A 334 37.36 6.01 17.78
C THR A 334 35.97 5.75 17.23
N ILE A 335 35.08 5.17 18.05
CA ILE A 335 33.68 4.91 17.65
C ILE A 335 32.93 6.24 17.52
N LYS A 336 33.08 7.14 18.50
CA LYS A 336 32.50 8.48 18.46
C LYS A 336 32.90 9.25 17.20
N ALA A 337 34.19 9.32 16.87
CA ALA A 337 34.65 10.00 15.65
C ALA A 337 34.18 9.31 14.35
N ALA A 338 33.93 8.00 14.36
CA ALA A 338 33.31 7.30 13.24
C ALA A 338 31.82 7.67 13.10
N PHE A 339 31.07 7.70 14.22
CA PHE A 339 29.66 8.07 14.26
C PHE A 339 29.43 9.54 13.88
N GLU A 340 30.22 10.48 14.40
CA GLU A 340 30.11 11.91 14.08
C GLU A 340 30.26 12.15 12.56
N ARG A 341 31.21 11.45 11.92
CA ARG A 341 31.40 11.47 10.46
C ARG A 341 30.24 10.80 9.71
N PHE A 342 29.60 9.79 10.27
CA PHE A 342 28.41 9.16 9.70
C PHE A 342 27.18 10.08 9.77
N SER A 343 26.89 10.63 10.96
CA SER A 343 25.83 11.63 11.19
C SER A 343 26.03 12.87 10.30
N GLY A 344 27.27 13.36 10.17
CA GLY A 344 27.60 14.47 9.27
C GLY A 344 27.25 14.20 7.81
N LYS A 345 27.53 12.98 7.31
CA LYS A 345 27.15 12.57 5.94
C LYS A 345 25.64 12.41 5.75
N LEU A 346 24.90 12.02 6.79
CA LEU A 346 23.44 11.95 6.71
C LEU A 346 22.81 13.34 6.66
N LYS A 347 23.36 14.32 7.41
CA LYS A 347 22.96 15.74 7.30
C LYS A 347 23.27 16.32 5.91
N GLU A 348 24.39 15.93 5.29
CA GLU A 348 24.69 16.27 3.90
C GLU A 348 23.68 15.63 2.92
N LEU A 349 23.34 14.35 3.12
CA LEU A 349 22.35 13.63 2.32
C LEU A 349 20.96 14.27 2.38
N ASP A 350 20.54 14.76 3.56
CA ASP A 350 19.27 15.47 3.75
C ASP A 350 19.17 16.68 2.81
N GLY A 351 20.20 17.53 2.79
CA GLY A 351 20.30 18.68 1.89
C GLY A 351 20.41 18.29 0.41
N ILE A 352 21.06 17.16 0.08
CA ILE A 352 21.08 16.62 -1.29
C ILE A 352 19.68 16.17 -1.74
N ILE A 353 18.87 15.60 -0.86
CA ILE A 353 17.49 15.22 -1.16
C ILE A 353 16.64 16.45 -1.43
N ASP A 354 16.77 17.50 -0.62
CA ASP A 354 16.05 18.77 -0.81
C ASP A 354 16.47 19.46 -2.12
N ALA A 355 17.76 19.53 -2.41
CA ALA A 355 18.27 20.06 -3.69
C ALA A 355 17.73 19.27 -4.90
N ARG A 356 17.59 17.94 -4.79
CA ARG A 356 16.99 17.09 -5.82
C ARG A 356 15.48 17.29 -5.94
N ASN A 357 14.77 17.51 -4.83
CA ASN A 357 13.34 17.77 -4.82
C ASN A 357 12.99 19.17 -5.35
N ALA A 358 13.88 20.15 -5.19
CA ALA A 358 13.76 21.49 -5.78
C ALA A 358 14.12 21.55 -7.27
N ASN A 359 14.87 20.57 -7.79
CA ASN A 359 15.37 20.61 -9.16
C ASN A 359 14.28 20.23 -10.20
N ARG A 360 13.82 21.22 -10.96
CA ARG A 360 12.81 21.10 -12.03
C ARG A 360 13.22 20.19 -13.20
N SER A 361 14.49 19.84 -13.37
CA SER A 361 14.92 18.86 -14.38
C SER A 361 14.65 17.41 -13.94
N LEU A 362 14.47 17.15 -12.64
CA LEU A 362 14.21 15.82 -12.08
C LEU A 362 12.71 15.54 -12.02
N LYS A 363 12.11 15.35 -13.20
CA LYS A 363 10.64 15.25 -13.39
C LYS A 363 9.92 14.21 -12.51
N ASN A 364 10.60 13.12 -12.13
CA ASN A 364 10.02 12.09 -11.23
C ASN A 364 9.96 12.54 -9.75
N ARG A 365 10.52 13.71 -9.42
CA ARG A 365 10.62 14.30 -8.06
C ARG A 365 10.06 15.72 -7.97
N ASN A 366 9.89 16.40 -9.11
CA ASN A 366 9.45 17.79 -9.20
C ASN A 366 8.53 17.99 -10.43
N GLY A 367 7.35 18.59 -10.23
CA GLY A 367 6.37 18.82 -11.28
C GLY A 367 5.00 19.21 -10.70
N ALA A 368 4.03 19.48 -11.58
CA ALA A 368 2.62 19.63 -11.18
C ALA A 368 2.09 18.29 -10.64
N GLY A 369 1.33 18.31 -9.54
CA GLY A 369 0.87 17.10 -8.84
C GLY A 369 1.94 16.28 -8.11
N VAL A 370 3.23 16.44 -8.45
CA VAL A 370 4.31 15.64 -7.86
C VAL A 370 4.63 16.09 -6.43
N VAL A 371 4.46 15.18 -5.47
CA VAL A 371 4.91 15.33 -4.08
C VAL A 371 6.44 15.13 -4.02
N PRO A 372 7.20 15.91 -3.22
CA PRO A 372 8.62 15.67 -3.00
C PRO A 372 8.87 14.24 -2.50
N TYR A 373 9.87 13.55 -3.03
CA TYR A 373 10.21 12.21 -2.54
C TYR A 373 11.12 12.35 -1.32
N GLU A 374 10.55 12.16 -0.13
CA GLU A 374 11.24 12.37 1.16
C GLU A 374 11.37 11.10 2.00
N LEU A 375 10.87 9.95 1.53
CA LEU A 375 10.91 8.64 2.22
C LEU A 375 12.33 8.15 2.59
N LEU A 376 13.39 8.76 2.03
CA LEU A 376 14.79 8.47 2.35
C LEU A 376 15.54 9.65 3.01
N LYS A 377 14.83 10.70 3.44
CA LYS A 377 15.42 11.71 4.34
C LYS A 377 15.68 11.04 5.69
N PRO A 378 16.89 11.15 6.28
CA PRO A 378 17.24 10.40 7.49
C PRO A 378 16.36 10.73 8.69
N TYR A 379 15.90 11.98 8.84
CA TYR A 379 15.25 12.48 10.06
C TYR A 379 13.79 12.87 9.82
N SER A 380 12.96 12.75 10.86
CA SER A 380 11.58 13.22 10.87
C SER A 380 11.13 13.72 12.24
N GLU A 381 10.12 14.58 12.23
CA GLU A 381 9.29 14.86 13.39
C GLU A 381 8.30 13.70 13.66
N PRO A 382 7.72 13.59 14.87
CA PRO A 382 6.70 12.59 15.19
C PRO A 382 5.35 12.89 14.52
N GLY A 383 4.68 11.84 14.01
CA GLY A 383 3.47 11.94 13.20
C GLY A 383 3.62 11.22 11.85
N VAL A 384 2.66 11.41 10.94
CA VAL A 384 2.76 10.91 9.55
C VAL A 384 3.32 12.00 8.66
N THR A 385 4.58 11.84 8.28
CA THR A 385 5.38 12.91 7.65
C THR A 385 5.85 12.59 6.24
N GLY A 386 5.76 11.31 5.82
CA GLY A 386 6.29 10.83 4.54
C GLY A 386 7.82 10.84 4.43
N LYS A 387 8.54 10.87 5.56
CA LYS A 387 10.00 10.97 5.64
C LYS A 387 10.55 10.42 6.97
N GLY A 388 11.87 10.29 7.06
CA GLY A 388 12.54 9.76 8.25
C GLY A 388 12.87 8.27 8.08
N VAL A 389 14.08 7.89 8.46
CA VAL A 389 14.56 6.50 8.40
C VAL A 389 14.89 6.04 9.83
N PRO A 390 14.00 5.28 10.48
CA PRO A 390 14.26 4.71 11.80
C PRO A 390 15.46 3.75 11.80
N ASN A 391 16.08 3.54 12.95
CA ASN A 391 17.17 2.57 13.14
C ASN A 391 16.73 1.10 12.94
N SER A 392 15.43 0.80 12.97
CA SER A 392 14.88 -0.55 13.01
C SER A 392 13.49 -0.66 12.38
N ILE A 393 12.94 -1.87 12.29
CA ILE A 393 11.52 -2.10 11.98
C ILE A 393 10.75 -1.90 13.29
N SER A 394 10.32 -0.66 13.54
CA SER A 394 9.66 -0.24 14.78
C SER A 394 8.12 -0.22 14.72
N ILE A 395 7.55 -0.42 13.54
CA ILE A 395 6.11 -0.48 13.23
C ILE A 395 5.83 -1.43 12.05
#